data_AF-A0A959G957-F1
#
_entry.id   AF-A0A959G957-F1
#
_cell.length_a   1.000
_cell.length_b   1.000
_cell.length_c   1.000
_cell.angle_alpha   90.00
_cell.angle_beta   90.00
_cell.angle_gamma   90.00
#
_symmetry.space_group_name_H-M   'P 1'
#
loop_
_entity.id
_entity.type
_entity.pdbx_description
1 polymer ?
#
loop_
_entity_poly.entity_id
_entity_poly.type
_entity_poly.pdbx_seq_one_letter_code
_entity_poly.pdbx_strand_id
1 'polypeptide(L)'
;MKTLKLFGCMAILLLTVSLANAQTGKRNPEMVKADKMERAHKTPEERAKMRAEMMKKELNLTDEQAKTIEKDNLEFSKKLADVQKRHRDEMEKLGKEREARMKKVLNEEQMAKMYENRGRMKERAKMQRERMMMNRHGMHHEGRHPEGRNWDKNKKGGQGTAPVKPPKEEKIEKE
;
A
#
# COMPACT_ATOMS: atom_id res chain seq x y z
N MET A 1 -2.46 -36.17 46.29
CA MET A 1 -1.52 -35.37 45.48
C MET A 1 -1.92 -35.43 44.01
N LYS A 2 -2.64 -34.42 43.51
CA LYS A 2 -2.78 -34.09 42.07
C LYS A 2 -2.96 -32.58 42.00
N THR A 3 -1.86 -31.86 41.78
CA THR A 3 -1.84 -30.40 41.77
C THR A 3 -2.23 -29.85 40.40
N LEU A 4 -3.13 -28.87 40.46
CA LEU A 4 -3.29 -27.69 39.60
C LEU A 4 -3.44 -27.91 38.08
N LYS A 5 -4.70 -27.94 37.65
CA LYS A 5 -5.13 -27.29 36.40
C LYS A 5 -5.66 -25.90 36.74
N LEU A 6 -4.82 -24.86 36.68
CA LEU A 6 -5.30 -23.47 36.64
C LEU A 6 -4.16 -22.50 36.27
N PHE A 7 -3.78 -22.47 34.99
CA PHE A 7 -3.01 -21.36 34.42
C PHE A 7 -3.47 -21.12 32.98
N GLY A 8 -4.77 -20.86 32.83
CA GLY A 8 -5.34 -20.23 31.65
C GLY A 8 -5.94 -18.89 32.09
N CYS A 9 -5.68 -17.84 31.33
CA CYS A 9 -6.33 -16.53 31.43
C CYS A 9 -5.71 -15.45 32.35
N MET A 10 -4.39 -15.39 32.54
CA MET A 10 -3.74 -14.20 33.12
C MET A 10 -2.60 -13.64 32.23
N ALA A 11 -2.79 -13.66 30.90
CA ALA A 11 -1.93 -12.95 29.95
C ALA A 11 -2.70 -11.93 29.09
N ILE A 12 -3.98 -11.71 29.36
CA ILE A 12 -4.86 -10.84 28.55
C ILE A 12 -5.21 -9.51 29.26
N LEU A 13 -4.73 -9.27 30.50
CA LEU A 13 -5.17 -8.13 31.31
C LEU A 13 -4.07 -7.25 31.92
N LEU A 14 -2.85 -7.24 31.34
CA LEU A 14 -1.77 -6.31 31.75
C LEU A 14 -0.95 -5.77 30.55
N LEU A 15 -1.63 -5.28 29.51
CA LEU A 15 -0.99 -4.49 28.43
C LEU A 15 -1.79 -3.23 28.06
N THR A 16 -2.45 -2.59 29.04
CA THR A 16 -3.14 -1.30 28.82
C THR A 16 -2.44 -0.09 29.45
N VAL A 17 -1.22 -0.22 29.98
CA VAL A 17 -0.49 0.94 30.52
C VAL A 17 0.98 0.92 30.08
N SER A 18 1.22 1.29 28.82
CA SER A 18 2.45 1.97 28.36
C SER A 18 2.27 2.58 26.96
N LEU A 19 1.08 3.09 26.67
CA LEU A 19 0.82 3.83 25.42
C LEU A 19 1.20 5.31 25.58
N ALA A 20 2.44 5.58 25.99
CA ALA A 20 2.93 6.95 26.11
C ALA A 20 4.47 6.99 26.11
N ASN A 21 5.11 6.46 25.06
CA ASN A 21 6.46 6.88 24.60
C ASN A 21 6.87 6.10 23.32
N ALA A 22 6.06 6.16 22.27
CA ALA A 22 6.54 5.84 20.92
C ALA A 22 6.84 7.18 20.24
N GLN A 23 8.09 7.61 20.34
CA GLN A 23 8.64 8.84 19.77
C GLN A 23 8.20 9.02 18.31
N THR A 24 7.25 9.92 18.06
CA THR A 24 6.95 10.46 16.73
C THR A 24 8.02 11.47 16.36
N GLY A 25 9.25 10.99 16.14
CA GLY A 25 10.27 11.76 15.43
C GLY A 25 9.86 11.91 13.97
N LYS A 26 9.93 13.13 13.44
CA LYS A 26 9.74 13.41 12.01
C LYS A 26 10.72 12.55 11.19
N ARG A 27 10.28 11.41 10.65
CA ARG A 27 11.10 10.65 9.70
C ARG A 27 11.19 11.46 8.40
N ASN A 28 12.39 11.88 8.02
CA ASN A 28 12.68 12.60 6.77
C ASN A 28 12.10 11.81 5.57
N PRO A 29 11.32 12.41 4.65
CA PRO A 29 10.77 11.73 3.48
C PRO A 29 11.81 11.03 2.60
N GLU A 30 13.01 11.60 2.49
CA GLU A 30 14.14 10.99 1.78
C GLU A 30 14.67 9.77 2.52
N MET A 31 14.74 9.81 3.86
CA MET A 31 15.02 8.62 4.66
C MET A 31 13.92 7.57 4.53
N VAL A 32 12.64 7.94 4.44
CA VAL A 32 11.54 6.96 4.26
C VAL A 32 11.61 6.27 2.90
N LYS A 33 11.97 7.01 1.83
CA LYS A 33 12.21 6.42 0.51
C LYS A 33 13.45 5.52 0.52
N ALA A 34 14.55 5.99 1.10
CA ALA A 34 15.78 5.21 1.25
C ALA A 34 15.54 3.92 2.05
N ASP A 35 14.86 4.01 3.20
CA ASP A 35 14.41 2.87 4.02
C ASP A 35 13.55 1.88 3.23
N LYS A 36 12.65 2.39 2.38
CA LYS A 36 11.80 1.54 1.53
C LYS A 36 12.61 0.86 0.44
N MET A 37 13.56 1.57 -0.15
CA MET A 37 14.44 1.04 -1.20
C MET A 37 15.38 -0.01 -0.61
N GLU A 38 16.01 0.29 0.53
CA GLU A 38 16.84 -0.65 1.29
C GLU A 38 16.05 -1.92 1.66
N ARG A 39 14.83 -1.79 2.18
CA ARG A 39 13.98 -2.95 2.49
C ARG A 39 13.50 -3.70 1.25
N ALA A 40 13.40 -3.03 0.09
CA ALA A 40 13.03 -3.67 -1.17
C ALA A 40 14.18 -4.52 -1.76
N HIS A 41 15.44 -4.17 -1.45
CA HIS A 41 16.62 -4.91 -1.90
C HIS A 41 16.96 -6.12 -1.04
N LYS A 42 16.38 -6.26 0.16
CA LYS A 42 16.68 -7.39 1.06
C LYS A 42 16.00 -8.68 0.63
N THR A 43 16.77 -9.76 0.64
CA THR A 43 16.24 -11.10 0.41
C THR A 43 15.23 -11.49 1.50
N PRO A 44 14.32 -12.45 1.25
CA PRO A 44 13.45 -13.00 2.28
C PRO A 44 14.23 -13.50 3.51
N GLU A 45 15.39 -14.11 3.28
CA GLU A 45 16.32 -14.61 4.30
C GLU A 45 16.87 -13.48 5.17
N GLU A 46 17.39 -12.41 4.55
CA GLU A 46 17.90 -11.24 5.27
C GLU A 46 16.80 -10.55 6.09
N ARG A 47 15.57 -10.49 5.54
CA ARG A 47 14.42 -9.91 6.24
C ARG A 47 13.99 -10.77 7.43
N ALA A 48 14.00 -12.09 7.28
CA ALA A 48 13.67 -13.02 8.36
C ALA A 48 14.68 -12.91 9.50
N LYS A 49 15.98 -12.90 9.17
CA LYS A 49 17.06 -12.72 10.14
C LYS A 49 16.98 -11.39 10.87
N MET A 50 16.82 -10.29 10.13
CA MET A 50 16.68 -8.95 10.73
C MET A 50 15.50 -8.88 11.71
N ARG A 51 14.37 -9.51 11.38
CA ARG A 51 13.22 -9.59 12.31
C ARG A 51 13.53 -10.41 13.55
N ALA A 52 14.16 -11.56 13.38
CA ALA A 52 14.57 -12.40 14.51
C ALA A 52 15.54 -11.66 15.42
N GLU A 53 16.51 -10.91 14.88
CA GLU A 53 17.44 -10.11 15.66
C GLU A 53 16.78 -8.94 16.40
N MET A 54 15.80 -8.26 15.78
CA MET A 54 15.01 -7.24 16.47
C MET A 54 14.21 -7.86 17.62
N MET A 55 13.51 -8.97 17.38
CA MET A 55 12.76 -9.69 18.42
C MET A 55 13.67 -10.20 19.53
N LYS A 56 14.87 -10.68 19.19
CA LYS A 56 15.87 -11.11 20.17
C LYS A 56 16.21 -9.98 21.13
N LYS A 57 16.40 -8.76 20.63
CA LYS A 57 16.72 -7.57 21.44
C LYS A 57 15.52 -7.07 22.23
N GLU A 58 14.35 -6.95 21.60
CA GLU A 58 13.15 -6.39 22.22
C GLU A 58 12.54 -7.31 23.28
N LEU A 59 12.67 -8.62 23.10
CA LEU A 59 12.06 -9.65 23.97
C LEU A 59 13.10 -10.43 24.78
N ASN A 60 14.39 -10.07 24.70
CA ASN A 60 15.51 -10.77 25.35
C ASN A 60 15.52 -12.28 25.07
N LEU A 61 15.36 -12.67 23.80
CA LEU A 61 15.32 -14.08 23.41
C LEU A 61 16.70 -14.73 23.48
N THR A 62 16.72 -16.02 23.80
CA THR A 62 17.92 -16.86 23.66
C THR A 62 18.28 -17.06 22.18
N ASP A 63 19.51 -17.48 21.91
CA ASP A 63 19.98 -17.76 20.55
C ASP A 63 19.17 -18.86 19.87
N GLU A 64 18.74 -19.87 20.62
CA GLU A 64 17.93 -20.99 20.11
C GLU A 64 16.52 -20.53 19.74
N GLN A 65 15.91 -19.68 20.57
CA GLN A 65 14.61 -19.07 20.26
C GLN A 65 14.70 -18.16 19.04
N ALA A 66 15.74 -17.33 18.94
CA ALA A 66 15.95 -16.44 17.80
C ALA A 66 16.14 -17.22 16.48
N LYS A 67 16.91 -18.32 16.49
CA LYS A 67 17.07 -19.21 15.32
C LYS A 67 15.75 -19.85 14.90
N THR A 68 14.93 -20.26 15.86
CA THR A 68 13.61 -20.84 15.59
C THR A 68 12.69 -19.80 14.92
N ILE A 69 12.65 -18.58 15.46
CA ILE A 69 11.86 -17.48 14.91
C ILE A 69 12.37 -17.04 13.53
N GLU A 70 13.67 -17.05 13.29
CA GLU A 70 14.23 -16.76 11.96
C GLU A 70 13.71 -17.76 10.92
N LYS A 71 13.74 -19.06 11.24
CA LYS A 71 13.20 -20.10 10.37
C LYS A 71 11.71 -19.94 10.13
N ASP A 72 10.93 -19.69 11.18
CA ASP A 72 9.48 -19.49 11.07
C ASP A 72 9.15 -18.25 10.22
N ASN A 73 9.87 -17.15 10.41
CA ASN A 73 9.69 -15.93 9.61
C ASN A 73 10.01 -16.17 8.13
N LEU A 74 11.03 -16.98 7.83
CA LEU A 74 11.39 -17.32 6.47
C LEU A 74 10.31 -18.18 5.82
N GLU A 75 9.86 -19.25 6.49
CA GLU A 75 8.79 -20.11 5.99
C GLU A 75 7.49 -19.34 5.78
N PHE A 76 7.12 -18.49 6.74
CA PHE A 76 5.97 -17.62 6.62
C PHE A 76 6.09 -16.68 5.41
N SER A 77 7.27 -16.07 5.22
CA SER A 77 7.50 -15.16 4.09
C SER A 77 7.37 -15.87 2.74
N LYS A 78 7.86 -17.11 2.63
CA LYS A 78 7.70 -17.93 1.42
C LYS A 78 6.24 -18.27 1.15
N LYS A 79 5.51 -18.75 2.16
CA LYS A 79 4.07 -19.05 2.05
C LYS A 79 3.26 -17.82 1.65
N LEU A 80 3.58 -16.65 2.23
CA LEU A 80 2.90 -15.40 1.90
C LEU A 80 3.16 -14.98 0.45
N ALA A 81 4.39 -15.14 -0.05
CA ALA A 81 4.72 -14.85 -1.45
C ALA A 81 3.93 -15.73 -2.41
N ASP A 82 3.78 -17.02 -2.11
CA ASP A 82 2.98 -17.95 -2.91
C ASP A 82 1.49 -17.58 -2.92
N VAL A 83 0.92 -17.24 -1.76
CA VAL A 83 -0.47 -16.78 -1.65
C VAL A 83 -0.68 -15.50 -2.45
N GLN A 84 0.24 -14.53 -2.34
CA GLN A 84 0.17 -13.29 -3.11
C GLN A 84 0.25 -13.53 -4.62
N LYS A 85 1.10 -14.46 -5.06
CA LYS A 85 1.20 -14.85 -6.46
C LYS A 85 -0.10 -15.45 -6.96
N ARG A 86 -0.64 -16.46 -6.26
CA ARG A 86 -1.92 -17.09 -6.63
C ARG A 86 -3.06 -16.09 -6.71
N HIS A 87 -3.18 -15.23 -5.70
CA HIS A 87 -4.19 -14.18 -5.68
C HIS A 87 -4.01 -13.20 -6.87
N ARG A 88 -2.78 -12.85 -7.24
CA ARG A 88 -2.51 -12.01 -8.41
C ARG A 88 -2.99 -12.67 -9.70
N ASP A 89 -2.65 -13.95 -9.88
CA ASP A 89 -3.00 -14.72 -11.08
C ASP A 89 -4.53 -14.90 -11.19
N GLU A 90 -5.20 -15.17 -10.07
CA GLU A 90 -6.67 -15.27 -9.99
C GLU A 90 -7.35 -13.94 -10.34
N MET A 91 -6.85 -12.83 -9.81
CA MET A 91 -7.40 -11.50 -10.10
C MET A 91 -7.16 -11.07 -11.56
N GLU A 92 -6.03 -11.46 -12.14
CA GLU A 92 -5.77 -11.24 -13.57
C GLU A 92 -6.77 -12.03 -14.43
N LYS A 93 -6.98 -13.31 -14.10
CA LYS A 93 -7.96 -14.16 -14.79
C LYS A 93 -9.37 -13.58 -14.71
N LEU A 94 -9.83 -13.24 -13.50
CA LEU A 94 -11.13 -12.60 -13.30
C LEU A 94 -11.27 -11.28 -14.06
N GLY A 95 -10.19 -10.50 -14.13
CA GLY A 95 -10.11 -9.27 -14.92
C GLY A 95 -10.35 -9.53 -16.41
N LYS A 96 -9.63 -10.51 -17.00
CA LYS A 96 -9.77 -10.91 -18.41
C LYS A 96 -11.16 -11.46 -18.72
N GLU A 97 -11.69 -12.32 -17.86
CA GLU A 97 -13.04 -12.87 -18.04
C GLU A 97 -14.12 -11.77 -17.99
N ARG A 98 -14.00 -10.84 -17.04
CA ARG A 98 -14.90 -9.70 -16.97
C ARG A 98 -14.80 -8.84 -18.22
N GLU A 99 -13.59 -8.57 -18.71
CA GLU A 99 -13.40 -7.81 -19.95
C GLU A 99 -14.05 -8.50 -21.15
N ALA A 100 -13.86 -9.81 -21.30
CA ALA A 100 -14.49 -10.58 -22.37
C ALA A 100 -16.02 -10.52 -22.30
N ARG A 101 -16.60 -10.58 -21.09
CA ARG A 101 -18.05 -10.38 -20.89
C ARG A 101 -18.50 -8.97 -21.27
N MET A 102 -17.72 -7.94 -20.96
CA MET A 102 -18.04 -6.56 -21.32
C MET A 102 -17.99 -6.32 -22.83
N LYS A 103 -17.00 -6.89 -23.54
CA LYS A 103 -16.91 -6.78 -25.01
C LYS A 103 -18.11 -7.39 -25.76
N LYS A 104 -18.84 -8.31 -25.13
CA LYS A 104 -20.08 -8.87 -25.71
C LYS A 104 -21.30 -7.95 -25.58
N VAL A 105 -21.25 -6.98 -24.66
CA VAL A 105 -22.40 -6.13 -24.31
C VAL A 105 -22.18 -4.69 -24.76
N LEU A 106 -20.93 -4.24 -24.78
CA LEU A 106 -20.54 -2.87 -25.10
C LEU A 106 -19.96 -2.78 -26.51
N ASN A 107 -20.26 -1.69 -27.21
CA ASN A 107 -19.57 -1.36 -28.45
C ASN A 107 -18.18 -0.73 -28.17
N GLU A 108 -17.40 -0.50 -29.21
CA GLU A 108 -16.01 -0.01 -29.11
C GLU A 108 -15.91 1.36 -28.42
N GLU A 109 -16.81 2.29 -28.75
CA GLU A 109 -16.83 3.63 -28.15
C GLU A 109 -17.14 3.58 -26.64
N GLN A 110 -18.09 2.73 -26.24
CA GLN A 110 -18.45 2.52 -24.83
C GLN A 110 -17.31 1.87 -24.04
N MET A 111 -16.59 0.92 -24.65
CA MET A 111 -15.39 0.32 -24.07
C MET A 111 -14.26 1.34 -23.89
N ALA A 112 -13.98 2.15 -24.91
CA ALA A 112 -12.97 3.21 -24.83
C ALA A 112 -13.29 4.20 -23.69
N LYS A 113 -14.54 4.66 -23.61
CA LYS A 113 -15.01 5.55 -22.54
C LYS A 113 -14.92 4.90 -21.15
N MET A 114 -15.16 3.60 -21.04
CA MET A 114 -14.98 2.86 -19.79
C MET A 114 -13.51 2.86 -19.33
N TYR A 115 -12.56 2.61 -20.24
CA TYR A 115 -11.13 2.63 -19.89
C TYR A 115 -10.65 4.02 -19.49
N GLU A 116 -11.09 5.06 -20.22
CA GLU A 116 -10.80 6.45 -19.87
C GLU A 116 -11.33 6.79 -18.48
N ASN A 117 -12.59 6.43 -18.19
CA ASN A 117 -13.20 6.60 -16.87
C ASN A 117 -12.40 5.90 -15.76
N ARG A 118 -11.94 4.67 -16.00
CA ARG A 118 -11.10 3.94 -15.05
C ARG A 118 -9.77 4.66 -14.80
N GLY A 119 -9.14 5.21 -15.84
CA GLY A 119 -7.92 6.03 -15.72
C GLY A 119 -8.16 7.27 -14.86
N ARG A 120 -9.21 8.05 -15.15
CA ARG A 120 -9.56 9.25 -14.38
C ARG A 120 -9.85 8.94 -12.91
N MET A 121 -10.53 7.83 -12.62
CA MET A 121 -10.78 7.41 -11.24
C MET A 121 -9.50 7.06 -10.48
N LYS A 122 -8.53 6.40 -11.14
CA LYS A 122 -7.22 6.10 -10.55
C LYS A 122 -6.45 7.37 -10.21
N GLU A 123 -6.42 8.35 -11.12
CA GLU A 123 -5.77 9.64 -10.87
C GLU A 123 -6.43 10.40 -9.71
N ARG A 124 -7.78 10.42 -9.65
CA ARG A 124 -8.51 11.01 -8.52
C ARG A 124 -8.17 10.35 -7.19
N ALA A 125 -8.11 9.01 -7.16
CA ALA A 125 -7.73 8.28 -5.97
C ALA A 125 -6.29 8.58 -5.54
N LYS A 126 -5.36 8.71 -6.49
CA LYS A 126 -3.97 9.10 -6.24
C LYS A 126 -3.89 10.51 -5.63
N MET A 127 -4.55 11.50 -6.23
CA MET A 127 -4.61 12.87 -5.70
C MET A 127 -5.25 12.91 -4.31
N GLN A 128 -6.31 12.13 -4.07
CA GLN A 128 -6.94 12.07 -2.76
C GLN A 128 -5.97 11.49 -1.71
N ARG A 129 -5.23 10.43 -2.06
CA ARG A 129 -4.21 9.85 -1.18
C ARG A 129 -3.10 10.84 -0.87
N GLU A 130 -2.62 11.58 -1.87
CA GLU A 130 -1.62 12.64 -1.70
C GLU A 130 -2.14 13.75 -0.80
N ARG A 131 -3.39 14.20 -0.99
CA ARG A 131 -4.03 15.19 -0.13
C ARG A 131 -4.15 14.70 1.32
N MET A 132 -4.56 13.44 1.52
CA MET A 132 -4.62 12.85 2.87
C MET A 132 -3.24 12.79 3.52
N MET A 133 -2.19 12.47 2.75
CA MET A 133 -0.82 12.53 3.24
C MET A 133 -0.43 13.97 3.60
N MET A 134 -0.68 14.96 2.74
CA MET A 134 -0.39 16.37 3.03
C MET A 134 -1.14 16.87 4.27
N ASN A 135 -2.43 16.56 4.40
CA ASN A 135 -3.23 16.92 5.57
C ASN A 135 -2.73 16.25 6.87
N ARG A 136 -2.26 15.01 6.79
CA ARG A 136 -1.60 14.32 7.91
C ARG A 136 -0.31 15.03 8.35
N HIS A 137 0.41 15.68 7.43
CA HIS A 137 1.60 16.49 7.74
C HIS A 137 1.26 17.94 8.12
N GLY A 138 0.04 18.42 7.87
CA GLY A 138 -0.39 19.81 8.04
C GLY A 138 -1.11 20.14 9.35
N MET A 139 -1.37 19.18 10.24
CA MET A 139 -2.07 19.40 11.52
C MET A 139 -1.18 19.95 12.67
N HIS A 140 0.03 20.45 12.39
CA HIS A 140 0.90 21.10 13.39
C HIS A 140 1.38 22.51 12.98
N HIS A 141 0.50 23.31 12.38
CA HIS A 141 0.68 24.77 12.32
C HIS A 141 -0.52 25.45 12.98
N GLU A 142 -0.53 25.49 14.31
CA GLU A 142 -1.20 26.58 15.01
C GLU A 142 -0.58 27.90 14.55
N GLY A 143 -1.42 28.81 14.06
CA GLY A 143 -1.03 30.19 13.79
C GLY A 143 -0.44 30.49 12.41
N ARG A 144 -1.24 30.32 11.35
CA ARG A 144 -1.42 31.35 10.31
C ARG A 144 -2.46 30.90 9.28
N HIS A 145 -3.60 31.57 9.31
CA HIS A 145 -4.54 31.60 8.20
C HIS A 145 -3.85 32.35 7.04
N PRO A 146 -3.62 31.75 5.85
CA PRO A 146 -3.35 32.55 4.67
C PRO A 146 -4.71 32.91 4.07
N GLU A 147 -5.09 34.17 4.24
CA GLU A 147 -6.10 34.81 3.40
C GLU A 147 -5.75 34.52 1.92
N GLY A 148 -6.76 34.17 1.12
CA GLY A 148 -6.70 34.40 -0.32
C GLY A 148 -6.49 33.21 -1.27
N ARG A 149 -7.06 32.02 -1.03
CA ARG A 149 -7.38 31.11 -2.16
C ARG A 149 -8.88 31.15 -2.49
N ASN A 150 -9.24 32.17 -3.25
CA ASN A 150 -10.55 32.29 -3.90
C ASN A 150 -10.66 31.23 -5.02
N TRP A 151 -11.45 30.18 -4.82
CA TRP A 151 -11.75 29.17 -5.84
C TRP A 151 -13.02 29.50 -6.66
N ASP A 152 -13.68 30.63 -6.41
CA ASP A 152 -15.00 30.92 -6.99
C ASP A 152 -14.96 31.93 -8.16
N LYS A 153 -14.08 31.68 -9.15
CA LYS A 153 -14.16 32.33 -10.47
C LYS A 153 -13.75 31.39 -11.59
N ASN A 154 -14.57 30.36 -11.86
CA ASN A 154 -14.85 29.99 -13.25
C ASN A 154 -16.21 29.27 -13.37
N LYS A 155 -17.29 29.96 -12.96
CA LYS A 155 -18.63 29.73 -13.50
C LYS A 155 -18.93 30.87 -14.47
N LYS A 156 -18.64 30.67 -15.76
CA LYS A 156 -19.45 31.11 -16.92
C LYS A 156 -18.68 30.85 -18.22
N GLY A 157 -19.22 29.92 -19.03
CA GLY A 157 -19.13 29.89 -20.49
C GLY A 157 -17.75 29.92 -21.15
N GLY A 158 -17.27 28.76 -21.61
CA GLY A 158 -16.13 28.68 -22.51
C GLY A 158 -15.93 27.25 -23.01
N GLN A 159 -16.33 27.00 -24.25
CA GLN A 159 -15.96 25.81 -24.99
C GLN A 159 -14.42 25.73 -25.10
N GLY A 160 -13.86 24.54 -24.98
CA GLY A 160 -12.53 24.20 -25.52
C GLY A 160 -11.42 23.99 -24.50
N THR A 161 -11.07 22.73 -24.24
CA THR A 161 -9.66 22.31 -24.16
C THR A 161 -9.48 20.97 -24.88
N ALA A 162 -8.77 21.08 -26.01
CA ALA A 162 -8.13 20.13 -26.94
C ALA A 162 -8.51 18.62 -26.97
N PRO A 163 -8.79 18.05 -28.16
CA PRO A 163 -8.73 16.60 -28.35
C PRO A 163 -7.28 16.11 -28.21
N VAL A 164 -7.04 15.15 -27.32
CA VAL A 164 -5.80 14.37 -27.33
C VAL A 164 -5.83 13.54 -28.62
N LYS A 165 -4.91 13.82 -29.55
CA LYS A 165 -4.78 13.06 -30.80
C LYS A 165 -4.64 11.56 -30.45
N PRO A 166 -5.39 10.66 -31.12
CA PRO A 166 -5.16 9.23 -30.96
C PRO A 166 -3.71 8.90 -31.38
N PRO A 167 -3.12 7.82 -30.83
CA PRO A 167 -1.80 7.38 -31.23
C PRO A 167 -1.78 7.14 -32.73
N LYS A 168 -0.70 7.60 -33.39
CA LYS A 168 -0.51 7.37 -34.84
C LYS A 168 -0.55 5.87 -35.08
N GLU A 169 -1.42 5.45 -35.99
CA GLU A 169 -1.41 4.11 -36.56
C GLU A 169 -0.03 3.88 -37.20
N GLU A 170 0.80 3.08 -36.54
CA GLU A 170 1.97 2.48 -37.17
C GLU A 170 1.43 1.52 -38.24
N LYS A 171 1.63 1.89 -39.50
CA LYS A 171 1.35 1.01 -40.63
C LYS A 171 2.15 -0.27 -40.43
N ILE A 172 1.44 -1.36 -40.19
CA ILE A 172 1.96 -2.70 -40.39
C ILE A 172 2.12 -2.85 -41.91
N GLU A 173 3.31 -2.58 -42.43
CA GLU A 173 3.71 -3.08 -43.74
C GLU A 173 3.76 -4.60 -43.64
N LYS A 174 2.79 -5.24 -44.30
CA LYS A 174 2.91 -6.62 -44.74
C LYS A 174 3.69 -6.58 -46.06
N GLU A 175 4.90 -7.11 -46.04
CA GLU A 175 5.44 -8.06 -47.02
C GLU A 175 6.71 -8.71 -46.47
#